data_AF-A0A3L8PQW7-F1
#
_entry.id   AF-A0A3L8PQW7-F1
#
_cell.length_a   1.000
_cell.length_b   1.000
_cell.length_c   1.000
_cell.angle_alpha   90.00
_cell.angle_beta   90.00
_cell.angle_gamma   90.00
#
_symmetry.space_group_name_H-M   'P 1'
#
loop_
_entity.id
_entity.type
_entity.pdbx_description
1 polymer ?
#
loop_
_entity_poly.entity_id
_entity_poly.type
_entity_poly.pdbx_seq_one_letter_code
_entity_poly.pdbx_strand_id
1 'polypeptide(L)' 'MKRRKRDKLDRAFSKGYQAGMGGKSKEQCPYMSLESRTQWLGGWREGVDERFTYLPMK' A
#
# COMPACT_ATOMS: atom_id res chain seq x y z
N MET A 1 -0.19 27.18 1.24
CA MET A 1 -0.49 25.89 0.56
C MET A 1 -1.12 24.94 1.58
N LYS A 2 -2.44 24.71 1.55
CA LYS A 2 -3.14 23.82 2.51
C LYS A 2 -2.72 22.37 2.23
N ARG A 3 -1.68 21.87 2.92
CA ARG A 3 -1.41 20.42 3.00
C ARG A 3 -2.59 19.78 3.74
N ARG A 4 -3.60 19.33 3.00
CA ARG A 4 -4.75 18.63 3.58
C ARG A 4 -4.26 17.28 4.08
N LYS A 5 -4.87 16.78 5.17
CA LYS A 5 -4.64 15.43 5.74
C LYS A 5 -4.52 14.29 4.70
N ARG A 6 -5.11 14.47 3.52
CA ARG A 6 -5.09 13.54 2.38
C ARG A 6 -3.67 13.15 1.95
N ASP A 7 -2.70 14.07 1.98
CA ASP A 7 -1.31 13.81 1.58
C ASP A 7 -0.66 12.67 2.38
N LYS A 8 -0.99 12.53 3.67
CA LYS A 8 -0.44 11.47 4.53
C LYS A 8 -1.03 10.10 4.16
N LEU A 9 -2.32 10.06 3.87
CA LEU A 9 -3.06 8.85 3.54
C LEU A 9 -2.74 8.37 2.12
N ASP A 10 -2.63 9.27 1.16
CA ASP A 10 -2.22 8.95 -0.21
C ASP A 10 -0.78 8.41 -0.22
N ARG A 11 0.13 9.01 0.56
CA ARG A 11 1.48 8.47 0.71
C ARG A 11 1.50 7.09 1.38
N ALA A 12 0.62 6.85 2.35
CA ALA A 12 0.48 5.54 2.96
C ALA A 12 0.02 4.50 1.93
N PHE A 13 -0.98 4.85 1.12
CA PHE A 13 -1.46 4.03 0.01
C PHE A 13 -0.36 3.70 -0.99
N SER A 14 0.34 4.71 -1.55
CA SER A 14 1.40 4.49 -2.55
C SER A 14 2.53 3.60 -2.01
N LYS A 15 2.91 3.78 -0.74
CA LYS A 15 3.91 2.90 -0.08
C LYS A 15 3.40 1.48 0.09
N GLY A 16 2.11 1.31 0.37
CA GLY A 16 1.47 0.01 0.45
C GLY A 16 1.55 -0.73 -0.86
N TYR A 17 1.13 -0.05 -1.93
CA TYR A 17 1.14 -0.57 -3.29
C TYR A 17 2.52 -1.02 -3.76
N GLN A 18 3.54 -0.19 -3.57
CA GLN A 18 4.93 -0.58 -3.88
C GLN A 18 5.40 -1.79 -3.07
N ALA A 19 4.98 -1.90 -1.80
CA ALA A 19 5.32 -3.04 -0.98
C ALA A 19 4.62 -4.33 -1.45
N GLY A 20 3.36 -4.24 -1.89
CA GLY A 20 2.60 -5.35 -2.46
C GLY A 20 3.21 -5.86 -3.76
N MET A 21 3.52 -4.93 -4.68
CA MET A 21 4.23 -5.22 -5.93
C MET A 21 5.62 -5.83 -5.69
N GLY A 22 6.31 -5.39 -4.63
CA GLY A 22 7.59 -5.95 -4.22
C GLY A 22 7.52 -7.31 -3.51
N GLY A 23 6.33 -7.89 -3.32
CA GLY A 23 6.15 -9.18 -2.62
C GLY A 23 6.43 -9.11 -1.12
N LYS A 24 6.32 -7.93 -0.51
CA LYS A 24 6.53 -7.75 0.93
C LYS A 24 5.31 -8.22 1.71
N SER A 25 5.48 -8.68 2.96
CA SER A 25 4.35 -9.05 3.82
C SER A 25 3.58 -7.83 4.32
N LYS A 26 2.27 -7.99 4.51
CA LYS A 26 1.37 -6.97 5.11
C LYS A 26 1.79 -6.49 6.50
N GLU A 27 2.61 -7.27 7.20
CA GLU A 27 3.14 -6.98 8.54
C GLU A 27 4.29 -5.98 8.52
N GLN A 28 4.93 -5.75 7.37
CA GLN A 28 5.95 -4.70 7.22
C GLN A 28 5.36 -3.28 7.15
N CYS A 29 4.06 -3.12 7.43
CA CYS A 29 3.42 -1.82 7.52
C CYS A 29 4.07 -0.97 8.63
N PRO A 30 4.75 0.15 8.31
CA PRO A 30 5.42 0.98 9.32
C PRO A 30 4.45 1.89 10.09
N TYR A 31 3.17 1.89 9.73
CA TYR A 31 2.17 2.79 10.30
C TYR A 31 1.47 2.16 11.50
N MET A 32 1.56 2.84 12.65
CA MET A 32 0.83 2.48 13.87
C MET A 32 -0.60 3.05 13.91
N SER A 33 -0.85 4.18 13.25
CA SER A 33 -2.18 4.77 13.20
C SER A 33 -3.12 3.97 12.29
N LEU A 34 -4.31 3.66 12.79
CA LEU A 34 -5.31 2.87 12.06
C LEU A 34 -5.61 3.42 10.67
N GLU A 35 -5.86 4.73 10.52
CA GLU A 35 -6.20 5.32 9.21
C GLU A 35 -5.08 5.14 8.16
N SER A 36 -3.83 5.40 8.53
CA SER A 36 -2.69 5.21 7.62
C SER A 36 -2.41 3.73 7.35
N ARG A 37 -2.63 2.85 8.34
CA ARG A 37 -2.53 1.41 8.16
C ARG A 37 -3.59 0.89 7.20
N THR A 38 -4.84 1.35 7.31
CA THR A 38 -5.91 0.98 6.38
C THR A 38 -5.56 1.38 4.95
N GLN A 39 -5.06 2.60 4.74
CA GLN A 39 -4.65 3.01 3.39
C GLN A 39 -3.42 2.28 2.87
N TRP A 40 -2.41 2.03 3.71
CA TRP A 40 -1.27 1.22 3.31
C TRP A 40 -1.70 -0.22 2.96
N LEU A 41 -2.60 -0.83 3.73
CA LEU A 41 -3.12 -2.16 3.43
C LEU A 41 -4.01 -2.19 2.18
N GLY A 42 -4.71 -1.10 1.88
CA GLY A 42 -5.48 -0.93 0.64
C GLY A 42 -4.55 -0.96 -0.57
N GLY A 43 -3.54 -0.09 -0.58
CA GLY A 43 -2.53 -0.07 -1.63
C GLY A 43 -1.79 -1.40 -1.74
N TRP A 44 -1.40 -2.01 -0.61
CA TRP A 44 -0.70 -3.31 -0.60
C TRP A 44 -1.51 -4.41 -1.27
N ARG A 45 -2.82 -4.49 -1.04
CA ARG A 45 -3.69 -5.45 -1.72
C ARG A 45 -3.70 -5.23 -3.22
N GLU A 46 -3.88 -3.99 -3.66
CA GLU A 46 -3.85 -3.66 -5.09
C GLU A 46 -2.50 -4.02 -5.71
N GLY A 47 -1.39 -3.73 -5.04
CA GLY A 47 -0.06 -4.10 -5.54
C GLY A 47 0.19 -5.61 -5.56
N VAL A 48 -0.34 -6.38 -4.61
CA VAL A 48 -0.24 -7.86 -4.64
C VAL A 48 -1.09 -8.44 -5.75
N ASP A 49 -2.33 -7.96 -5.89
CA ASP A 49 -3.27 -8.39 -6.92
C ASP A 49 -2.72 -8.10 -8.32
N GLU A 50 -2.16 -6.91 -8.50
CA GLU A 50 -1.52 -6.48 -9.73
C GLU A 50 -0.26 -7.31 -10.04
N ARG A 51 0.59 -7.56 -9.03
CA ARG A 51 1.72 -8.46 -9.16
C ARG A 51 1.28 -9.88 -9.55
N PHE A 52 0.21 -10.37 -8.96
CA PHE A 52 -0.32 -11.71 -9.26
C PHE A 52 -0.94 -11.79 -10.65
N THR A 53 -1.65 -10.73 -11.07
CA THR A 53 -2.26 -10.60 -12.40
C THR A 53 -1.20 -10.51 -13.50
N TYR A 54 -0.10 -9.77 -13.27
CA TYR A 54 0.97 -9.61 -14.26
C TYR A 54 2.05 -10.70 -14.21
N LEU A 55 2.01 -11.59 -13.21
CA LEU A 55 2.82 -12.80 -13.26
C LEU A 55 2.10 -13.81 -14.14
N PRO A 56 2.62 -14.16 -15.34
CA PRO A 56 2.04 -15.23 -16.13
C PRO A 56 2.04 -16.49 -15.26
N MET A 57 0.86 -17.09 -15.07
CA MET A 57 0.74 -18.41 -14.47
C MET A 57 1.78 -19.33 -15.10
N LYS A 58 2.72 -19.79 -14.27
CA LYS A 58 3.60 -20.91 -14.58
C LYS A 58 2.78 -22.19 -14.61
#